data_AF-A0A536XMT9-F1
#
_entry.id   AF-A0A536XMT9-F1
#
_cell.length_a   1.000
_cell.length_b   1.000
_cell.length_c   1.000
_cell.angle_alpha   90.00
_cell.angle_beta   90.00
_cell.angle_gamma   90.00
#
_symmetry.space_group_name_H-M   'P 1'
#
loop_
_entity.id
_entity.type
_entity.pdbx_description
1 polymer ?
#
loop_
_entity_poly.entity_id
_entity_poly.type
_entity_poly.pdbx_seq_one_letter_code
_entity_poly.pdbx_strand_id
1 'polypeptide(L)'
;MQPCLSRPGFSFAADPSDRAAGAGRRNRHPRPQRGPEARRTAAPAGDRRKPYRRRIARRNRVRRQSARRRLYAARRRHLQHRHEQGSDQEHLLRSAARFRAASAGIGTLQHVWGTILFKSLGMDALHVPFKGAAAAHQEMMAGRLDLLFDNMSASKQYVQSGRLKGLVVSSAGRSGHLPEVPTVDETGLVKFEGESWFGLFAPAATPAPVAEILRKALAGIVGDQEFNARIERDGGRVLAIPPREQHRFMQEEIERWTKLVAQYGVTVD
;
A
#
# COMPACT_ATOMS: atom_id res chain seq x y z
N MET A 1 47.11 21.61 21.60
CA MET A 1 47.80 20.54 22.37
C MET A 1 47.21 19.19 22.00
N GLN A 2 48.06 18.18 21.94
CA GLN A 2 47.81 16.73 21.81
C GLN A 2 48.94 16.05 22.63
N PRO A 3 48.97 14.72 22.85
CA PRO A 3 47.92 13.69 22.76
C PRO A 3 47.91 12.81 24.06
N CYS A 4 47.28 11.63 24.03
CA CYS A 4 47.85 10.31 24.40
C CYS A 4 46.73 9.25 24.61
N LEU A 5 46.66 8.16 23.82
CA LEU A 5 47.23 6.80 24.05
C LEU A 5 46.39 5.95 25.05
N SER A 6 46.19 4.62 24.91
CA SER A 6 46.97 3.59 24.17
C SER A 6 46.09 2.50 23.48
N ARG A 7 46.71 1.74 22.57
CA ARG A 7 46.31 0.38 22.08
C ARG A 7 47.17 -0.67 22.89
N PRO A 8 47.55 -1.91 22.46
CA PRO A 8 47.19 -2.76 21.30
C PRO A 8 47.06 -4.29 21.60
N GLY A 9 46.98 -5.13 20.54
CA GLY A 9 47.34 -6.57 20.55
C GLY A 9 46.18 -7.53 20.25
N PHE A 10 46.31 -8.60 19.45
CA PHE A 10 47.46 -9.18 18.72
C PHE A 10 47.02 -9.74 17.33
N SER A 11 47.92 -10.40 16.57
CA SER A 11 47.71 -10.76 15.14
C SER A 11 48.46 -12.06 14.72
N PHE A 12 48.25 -12.47 13.44
CA PHE A 12 49.00 -13.41 12.58
C PHE A 12 48.67 -14.93 12.54
N ALA A 13 48.30 -15.40 11.32
CA ALA A 13 48.91 -16.45 10.46
C ALA A 13 49.23 -17.89 10.97
N ALA A 14 49.41 -18.92 10.12
CA ALA A 14 48.87 -19.22 8.76
C ALA A 14 49.25 -20.66 8.32
N ASP A 15 48.35 -21.29 7.53
CA ASP A 15 48.62 -22.33 6.51
C ASP A 15 49.26 -23.70 6.97
N PRO A 16 49.69 -24.66 6.11
CA PRO A 16 49.06 -26.00 6.13
C PRO A 16 50.04 -27.21 6.21
N SER A 17 49.52 -28.45 6.28
CA SER A 17 49.94 -29.59 5.41
C SER A 17 49.48 -31.00 5.85
N ASP A 18 49.41 -31.89 4.84
CA ASP A 18 49.81 -33.33 4.80
C ASP A 18 48.98 -34.51 5.39
N ARG A 19 49.05 -35.63 4.62
CA ARG A 19 48.81 -37.10 4.85
C ARG A 19 47.62 -37.59 5.73
N ALA A 20 46.82 -38.62 5.40
CA ALA A 20 46.80 -39.79 4.49
C ALA A 20 47.07 -41.19 5.11
N ALA A 21 46.25 -42.18 4.67
CA ALA A 21 46.39 -43.65 4.77
C ALA A 21 46.08 -44.38 6.12
N GLY A 22 45.68 -45.68 6.01
CA GLY A 22 45.42 -46.62 7.12
C GLY A 22 43.93 -47.04 7.28
N ALA A 23 43.32 -47.91 6.45
CA ALA A 23 43.55 -49.35 6.23
C ALA A 23 43.10 -50.29 7.38
N GLY A 24 42.01 -51.06 7.17
CA GLY A 24 41.55 -52.11 8.09
C GLY A 24 40.40 -52.98 7.53
N ARG A 25 40.60 -54.29 7.37
CA ARG A 25 39.62 -55.26 6.79
C ARG A 25 38.96 -56.13 7.88
N ARG A 26 37.73 -56.62 7.63
CA ARG A 26 37.37 -58.07 7.56
C ARG A 26 35.88 -58.33 7.24
N ASN A 27 35.59 -59.53 6.71
CA ASN A 27 34.28 -59.98 6.19
C ASN A 27 33.52 -60.87 7.21
N ARG A 28 32.19 -61.07 7.04
CA ARG A 28 31.59 -62.39 6.64
C ARG A 28 30.03 -62.43 6.55
N HIS A 29 29.58 -63.02 5.43
CA HIS A 29 28.29 -63.49 4.87
C HIS A 29 27.01 -63.87 5.71
N PRO A 30 25.85 -64.12 5.03
CA PRO A 30 24.47 -64.25 5.61
C PRO A 30 23.78 -65.64 5.38
N ARG A 31 22.50 -65.83 5.83
CA ARG A 31 21.44 -66.75 5.27
C ARG A 31 20.04 -66.61 6.00
N PRO A 32 18.91 -67.35 5.74
CA PRO A 32 17.71 -66.77 5.10
C PRO A 32 16.30 -67.07 5.76
N GLN A 33 15.19 -66.95 5.01
CA GLN A 33 13.76 -66.90 5.42
C GLN A 33 12.99 -68.26 5.52
N ARG A 34 11.76 -68.25 6.09
CA ARG A 34 10.59 -69.16 5.81
C ARG A 34 9.22 -68.56 6.24
N GLY A 35 8.08 -69.19 5.89
CA GLY A 35 6.71 -68.61 5.87
C GLY A 35 5.60 -69.24 6.78
N PRO A 36 4.29 -68.90 6.59
CA PRO A 36 3.22 -69.02 7.62
C PRO A 36 1.93 -69.84 7.29
N GLU A 37 1.04 -70.05 8.28
CA GLU A 37 -0.35 -70.58 8.17
C GLU A 37 -1.36 -69.94 9.17
N ALA A 38 -2.70 -70.16 9.04
CA ALA A 38 -3.76 -69.56 9.90
C ALA A 38 -5.13 -70.31 9.92
N ARG A 39 -5.96 -70.14 10.99
CA ARG A 39 -7.39 -70.59 11.12
C ARG A 39 -8.31 -69.64 11.96
N ARG A 40 -9.62 -69.96 12.12
CA ARG A 40 -10.78 -69.11 12.56
C ARG A 40 -11.89 -69.99 13.23
N THR A 41 -12.98 -69.59 13.94
CA THR A 41 -13.59 -68.35 14.58
C THR A 41 -14.79 -68.80 15.47
N ALA A 42 -15.35 -68.01 16.42
CA ALA A 42 -16.67 -67.30 16.33
C ALA A 42 -17.17 -66.71 17.70
N ALA A 43 -18.24 -65.88 17.76
CA ALA A 43 -18.66 -65.08 18.94
C ALA A 43 -20.19 -64.62 18.96
N PRO A 44 -20.73 -63.89 19.99
CA PRO A 44 -22.17 -63.93 20.42
C PRO A 44 -23.02 -62.61 20.31
N ALA A 45 -24.11 -62.46 21.11
CA ALA A 45 -25.19 -61.42 21.03
C ALA A 45 -25.28 -60.41 22.24
N GLY A 46 -26.12 -59.34 22.19
CA GLY A 46 -26.17 -58.33 23.30
C GLY A 46 -27.16 -57.12 23.28
N ASP A 47 -26.78 -56.04 24.01
CA ASP A 47 -27.60 -54.96 24.64
C ASP A 47 -28.57 -54.07 23.81
N ARG A 48 -29.68 -53.66 24.48
CA ARG A 48 -30.82 -52.86 24.00
C ARG A 48 -30.78 -51.33 24.22
N ARG A 49 -29.95 -50.73 25.10
CA ARG A 49 -29.98 -49.26 25.37
C ARG A 49 -29.27 -48.38 24.31
N LYS A 50 -28.58 -48.99 23.34
CA LYS A 50 -27.90 -48.32 22.21
C LYS A 50 -28.73 -47.35 21.32
N PRO A 51 -30.03 -47.55 21.02
CA PRO A 51 -30.73 -46.78 19.98
C PRO A 51 -30.87 -45.27 20.24
N TYR A 52 -31.24 -44.87 21.47
CA TYR A 52 -31.54 -43.47 21.78
C TYR A 52 -30.31 -42.57 21.73
N ARG A 53 -29.21 -42.98 22.39
CA ARG A 53 -27.92 -42.26 22.38
C ARG A 53 -27.39 -42.09 20.94
N ARG A 54 -27.59 -43.08 20.06
CA ARG A 54 -27.24 -43.00 18.63
C ARG A 54 -28.03 -41.92 17.86
N ARG A 55 -29.31 -41.66 18.19
CA ARG A 55 -30.11 -40.60 17.51
C ARG A 55 -29.59 -39.19 17.85
N ILE A 56 -29.36 -38.87 19.12
CA ILE A 56 -28.86 -37.54 19.53
C ILE A 56 -27.46 -37.28 18.97
N ALA A 57 -26.56 -38.27 19.06
CA ALA A 57 -25.21 -38.17 18.50
C ALA A 57 -25.23 -37.88 16.98
N ARG A 58 -26.12 -38.53 16.21
CA ARG A 58 -26.32 -38.24 14.77
C ARG A 58 -26.80 -36.79 14.55
N ARG A 59 -27.83 -36.31 15.25
CA ARG A 59 -28.38 -34.96 15.07
C ARG A 59 -27.34 -33.87 15.34
N ASN A 60 -26.53 -34.04 16.40
CA ASN A 60 -25.46 -33.09 16.75
C ASN A 60 -24.25 -33.16 15.80
N ARG A 61 -23.90 -34.36 15.29
CA ARG A 61 -22.85 -34.53 14.26
C ARG A 61 -23.23 -33.79 12.98
N VAL A 62 -24.49 -33.93 12.51
CA VAL A 62 -25.00 -33.23 11.32
C VAL A 62 -24.94 -31.70 11.52
N ARG A 63 -25.49 -31.15 12.62
CA ARG A 63 -25.45 -29.70 12.88
C ARG A 63 -24.02 -29.14 12.89
N ARG A 64 -23.07 -29.82 13.56
CA ARG A 64 -21.64 -29.41 13.57
C ARG A 64 -21.00 -29.49 12.18
N GLN A 65 -21.36 -30.48 11.37
CA GLN A 65 -20.85 -30.63 10.00
C GLN A 65 -21.40 -29.55 9.04
N SER A 66 -22.68 -29.19 9.17
CA SER A 66 -23.29 -28.08 8.43
C SER A 66 -22.66 -26.73 8.79
N ALA A 67 -22.43 -26.45 10.09
CA ALA A 67 -21.78 -25.22 10.53
C ALA A 67 -20.34 -25.10 10.00
N ARG A 68 -19.54 -26.18 10.10
CA ARG A 68 -18.19 -26.24 9.53
C ARG A 68 -18.19 -26.01 8.02
N ARG A 69 -19.13 -26.59 7.26
CA ARG A 69 -19.26 -26.35 5.81
C ARG A 69 -19.55 -24.88 5.48
N ARG A 70 -20.43 -24.19 6.24
CA ARG A 70 -20.71 -22.75 6.05
C ARG A 70 -19.46 -21.90 6.31
N LEU A 71 -18.75 -22.14 7.41
CA LEU A 71 -17.51 -21.43 7.74
C LEU A 71 -16.41 -21.66 6.69
N TYR A 72 -16.26 -22.90 6.18
CA TYR A 72 -15.32 -23.19 5.10
C TYR A 72 -15.71 -22.49 3.78
N ALA A 73 -16.99 -22.44 3.43
CA ALA A 73 -17.48 -21.75 2.24
C ALA A 73 -17.38 -20.21 2.34
N ALA A 74 -17.53 -19.65 3.53
CA ALA A 74 -17.29 -18.23 3.80
C ALA A 74 -15.78 -17.90 3.72
N ARG A 75 -14.93 -18.68 4.39
CA ARG A 75 -13.46 -18.53 4.31
C ARG A 75 -12.94 -18.73 2.88
N ARG A 76 -13.49 -19.69 2.13
CA ARG A 76 -13.13 -19.91 0.72
C ARG A 76 -13.49 -18.71 -0.14
N ARG A 77 -14.70 -18.16 -0.04
CA ARG A 77 -15.08 -16.93 -0.78
C ARG A 77 -14.23 -15.72 -0.38
N HIS A 78 -13.94 -15.53 0.91
CA HIS A 78 -13.08 -14.44 1.36
C HIS A 78 -11.61 -14.61 0.90
N LEU A 79 -11.13 -15.85 0.77
CA LEU A 79 -9.81 -16.13 0.18
C LEU A 79 -9.82 -15.95 -1.34
N GLN A 80 -10.88 -16.36 -2.04
CA GLN A 80 -11.04 -16.16 -3.48
C GLN A 80 -11.01 -14.68 -3.85
N HIS A 81 -11.85 -13.83 -3.26
CA HIS A 81 -11.80 -12.37 -3.49
C HIS A 81 -10.46 -11.72 -3.14
N ARG A 82 -9.72 -12.27 -2.17
CA ARG A 82 -8.38 -11.77 -1.83
C ARG A 82 -7.30 -12.26 -2.81
N HIS A 83 -7.51 -13.42 -3.43
CA HIS A 83 -6.62 -13.95 -4.46
C HIS A 83 -6.87 -13.28 -5.81
N GLU A 84 -8.14 -13.06 -6.17
CA GLU A 84 -8.61 -12.37 -7.38
C GLU A 84 -8.05 -10.93 -7.40
N GLN A 85 -8.34 -10.10 -6.38
CA GLN A 85 -7.79 -8.74 -6.31
C GLN A 85 -6.25 -8.68 -6.30
N GLY A 86 -5.58 -9.72 -5.79
CA GLY A 86 -4.12 -9.81 -5.82
C GLY A 86 -3.56 -10.23 -7.18
N SER A 87 -4.16 -11.24 -7.82
CA SER A 87 -3.73 -11.73 -9.14
C SER A 87 -4.00 -10.73 -10.24
N ASP A 88 -5.13 -10.03 -10.18
CA ASP A 88 -5.52 -9.08 -11.21
C ASP A 88 -4.59 -7.87 -11.18
N GLN A 89 -4.29 -7.36 -9.97
CA GLN A 89 -3.30 -6.31 -9.79
C GLN A 89 -1.90 -6.79 -10.23
N GLU A 90 -1.43 -7.96 -9.80
CA GLU A 90 -0.11 -8.47 -10.23
C GLU A 90 -0.03 -8.72 -11.76
N HIS A 91 -1.13 -9.10 -12.40
CA HIS A 91 -1.20 -9.27 -13.85
C HIS A 91 -1.14 -7.94 -14.60
N LEU A 92 -1.91 -6.93 -14.15
CA LEU A 92 -1.84 -5.56 -14.66
C LEU A 92 -0.45 -4.94 -14.50
N LEU A 93 0.27 -5.24 -13.41
CA LEU A 93 1.64 -4.80 -13.21
C LEU A 93 2.67 -5.50 -14.11
N ARG A 94 2.28 -6.56 -14.83
CA ARG A 94 3.11 -7.39 -15.71
C ARG A 94 2.81 -7.23 -17.21
N SER A 95 1.75 -6.51 -17.60
CA SER A 95 1.46 -6.25 -19.03
C SER A 95 2.39 -5.19 -19.61
N ALA A 96 3.06 -5.49 -20.72
CA ALA A 96 4.02 -4.61 -21.37
C ALA A 96 3.36 -3.50 -22.24
N ALA A 97 4.16 -2.49 -22.59
CA ALA A 97 3.84 -1.38 -23.52
C ALA A 97 2.88 -0.28 -23.04
N ARG A 98 2.56 -0.20 -21.73
CA ARG A 98 1.91 0.97 -21.10
C ARG A 98 2.63 1.36 -19.81
N PHE A 99 2.66 2.65 -19.48
CA PHE A 99 3.13 3.11 -18.17
C PHE A 99 2.12 2.71 -17.09
N ARG A 100 2.59 2.29 -15.91
CA ARG A 100 1.74 1.93 -14.76
C ARG A 100 1.68 3.13 -13.81
N ALA A 101 0.53 3.81 -13.79
CA ALA A 101 0.30 5.02 -13.02
C ALA A 101 -0.43 4.74 -11.69
N ALA A 102 0.25 5.01 -10.59
CA ALA A 102 -0.25 4.78 -9.25
C ALA A 102 -1.24 5.86 -8.77
N SER A 103 -2.21 5.51 -7.92
CA SER A 103 -2.91 6.49 -7.08
C SER A 103 -3.18 5.98 -5.66
N ALA A 104 -3.52 6.90 -4.75
CA ALA A 104 -3.97 6.58 -3.40
C ALA A 104 -5.41 6.01 -3.31
N GLY A 105 -6.09 5.84 -4.45
CA GLY A 105 -7.46 5.36 -4.58
C GLY A 105 -8.17 5.93 -5.82
N ILE A 106 -9.31 5.35 -6.21
CA ILE A 106 -10.19 5.92 -7.25
C ILE A 106 -10.79 7.23 -6.73
N GLY A 107 -10.98 8.21 -7.61
CA GLY A 107 -11.51 9.55 -7.28
C GLY A 107 -10.60 10.45 -6.44
N THR A 108 -9.41 9.98 -6.04
CA THR A 108 -8.41 10.80 -5.33
C THR A 108 -7.72 11.79 -6.27
N LEU A 109 -7.14 12.86 -5.72
CA LEU A 109 -6.33 13.84 -6.45
C LEU A 109 -5.24 13.17 -7.30
N GLN A 110 -4.57 12.15 -6.76
CA GLN A 110 -3.55 11.35 -7.45
C GLN A 110 -4.11 10.65 -8.71
N HIS A 111 -5.36 10.18 -8.65
CA HIS A 111 -6.04 9.59 -9.80
C HIS A 111 -6.49 10.66 -10.80
N VAL A 112 -7.22 11.67 -10.34
CA VAL A 112 -7.89 12.63 -11.24
C VAL A 112 -6.87 13.54 -11.91
N TRP A 113 -6.00 14.20 -11.14
CA TRP A 113 -5.01 15.14 -11.68
C TRP A 113 -3.89 14.41 -12.43
N GLY A 114 -3.49 13.23 -11.95
CA GLY A 114 -2.56 12.34 -12.65
C GLY A 114 -3.10 11.96 -14.04
N THR A 115 -4.31 11.41 -14.12
CA THR A 115 -4.92 11.03 -15.41
C THR A 115 -5.12 12.23 -16.34
N ILE A 116 -5.50 13.41 -15.83
CA ILE A 116 -5.58 14.65 -16.64
C ILE A 116 -4.20 15.02 -17.21
N LEU A 117 -3.14 15.03 -16.38
CA LEU A 117 -1.79 15.37 -16.81
C LEU A 117 -1.24 14.35 -17.82
N PHE A 118 -1.37 13.05 -17.57
CA PHE A 118 -0.88 12.01 -18.48
C PHE A 118 -1.62 12.06 -19.83
N LYS A 119 -2.95 12.20 -19.84
CA LYS A 119 -3.73 12.38 -21.08
C LYS A 119 -3.38 13.68 -21.80
N SER A 120 -3.08 14.77 -21.08
CA SER A 120 -2.61 16.04 -21.68
C SER A 120 -1.27 15.89 -22.40
N LEU A 121 -0.37 15.06 -21.85
CA LEU A 121 0.93 14.72 -22.44
C LEU A 121 0.82 13.64 -23.54
N GLY A 122 -0.39 13.21 -23.92
CA GLY A 122 -0.61 12.11 -24.87
C GLY A 122 -0.19 10.73 -24.36
N MET A 123 0.04 10.57 -23.06
CA MET A 123 0.54 9.34 -22.45
C MET A 123 -0.61 8.37 -22.12
N ASP A 124 -0.56 7.19 -22.72
CA ASP A 124 -1.42 6.06 -22.34
C ASP A 124 -0.85 5.36 -21.10
N ALA A 125 -1.46 5.62 -19.95
CA ALA A 125 -1.03 5.10 -18.65
C ALA A 125 -2.15 4.25 -18.01
N LEU A 126 -1.82 3.01 -17.69
CA LEU A 126 -2.67 2.09 -16.95
C LEU A 126 -2.75 2.53 -15.49
N HIS A 127 -3.94 2.97 -15.06
CA HIS A 127 -4.19 3.35 -13.68
C HIS A 127 -4.20 2.13 -12.74
N VAL A 128 -3.48 2.23 -11.63
CA VAL A 128 -3.38 1.23 -10.57
C VAL A 128 -3.75 1.87 -9.23
N PRO A 129 -4.99 1.69 -8.74
CA PRO A 129 -5.41 2.24 -7.46
C PRO A 129 -4.88 1.44 -6.26
N PHE A 130 -4.40 2.15 -5.24
CA PHE A 130 -4.02 1.58 -3.95
C PHE A 130 -4.96 2.05 -2.82
N LYS A 131 -4.80 1.49 -1.63
CA LYS A 131 -5.52 1.89 -0.41
C LYS A 131 -4.67 2.90 0.37
N GLY A 132 -4.48 4.08 -0.20
CA GLY A 132 -3.62 5.14 0.32
C GLY A 132 -2.22 5.19 -0.31
N ALA A 133 -1.61 6.38 -0.30
CA ALA A 133 -0.33 6.67 -0.98
C ALA A 133 0.86 5.86 -0.45
N ALA A 134 0.86 5.45 0.81
CA ALA A 134 1.98 4.68 1.40
C ALA A 134 2.22 3.34 0.69
N ALA A 135 1.15 2.68 0.22
CA ALA A 135 1.27 1.44 -0.56
C ALA A 135 1.79 1.73 -1.99
N ALA A 136 1.26 2.76 -2.66
CA ALA A 136 1.75 3.21 -3.96
C ALA A 136 3.26 3.53 -3.95
N HIS A 137 3.73 4.23 -2.90
CA HIS A 137 5.15 4.53 -2.72
C HIS A 137 6.02 3.26 -2.56
N GLN A 138 5.56 2.25 -1.83
CA GLN A 138 6.29 0.98 -1.67
C GLN A 138 6.44 0.24 -3.01
N GLU A 139 5.40 0.26 -3.84
CA GLU A 139 5.39 -0.39 -5.16
C GLU A 139 6.21 0.37 -6.21
N MET A 140 6.16 1.72 -6.22
CA MET A 140 7.06 2.58 -7.00
C MET A 140 8.53 2.29 -6.67
N MET A 141 8.89 2.31 -5.38
CA MET A 141 10.26 2.02 -4.92
C MET A 141 10.70 0.56 -5.13
N ALA A 142 9.78 -0.33 -5.50
CA ALA A 142 10.05 -1.71 -5.88
C ALA A 142 10.08 -1.92 -7.42
N GLY A 143 10.03 -0.84 -8.22
CA GLY A 143 10.07 -0.90 -9.69
C GLY A 143 8.79 -1.49 -10.33
N ARG A 144 7.72 -1.66 -9.55
CA ARG A 144 6.45 -2.22 -10.03
C ARG A 144 5.48 -1.17 -10.55
N LEU A 145 5.77 0.12 -10.35
CA LEU A 145 5.00 1.24 -10.89
C LEU A 145 5.98 2.25 -11.50
N ASP A 146 5.54 2.95 -12.55
CA ASP A 146 6.40 3.80 -13.36
C ASP A 146 6.15 5.30 -13.13
N LEU A 147 4.90 5.65 -12.79
CA LEU A 147 4.43 7.02 -12.59
C LEU A 147 3.58 7.12 -11.32
N LEU A 148 3.73 8.23 -10.59
CA LEU A 148 2.86 8.61 -9.48
C LEU A 148 2.75 10.14 -9.46
N PHE A 149 1.52 10.65 -9.51
CA PHE A 149 1.23 12.05 -9.20
C PHE A 149 0.77 12.09 -7.73
N ASP A 150 1.47 12.79 -6.83
CA ASP A 150 1.11 12.85 -5.41
C ASP A 150 1.48 14.18 -4.75
N ASN A 151 0.85 14.44 -3.61
CA ASN A 151 1.05 15.58 -2.74
C ASN A 151 2.53 15.67 -2.31
N MET A 152 3.11 16.87 -2.43
CA MET A 152 4.49 17.19 -2.06
C MET A 152 4.87 16.67 -0.66
N SER A 153 3.96 16.80 0.31
CA SER A 153 4.17 16.38 1.69
C SER A 153 4.31 14.86 1.90
N ALA A 154 3.74 14.05 1.00
CA ALA A 154 3.84 12.59 1.05
C ALA A 154 5.05 12.05 0.27
N SER A 155 5.48 12.75 -0.78
CA SER A 155 6.47 12.26 -1.75
C SER A 155 7.88 12.84 -1.58
N LYS A 156 8.02 14.10 -1.13
CA LYS A 156 9.31 14.83 -1.18
C LYS A 156 10.47 14.15 -0.45
N GLN A 157 10.22 13.46 0.65
CA GLN A 157 11.26 12.76 1.41
C GLN A 157 11.91 11.63 0.59
N TYR A 158 11.16 10.98 -0.30
CA TYR A 158 11.67 9.96 -1.21
C TYR A 158 12.44 10.57 -2.39
N VAL A 159 12.06 11.78 -2.82
CA VAL A 159 12.78 12.53 -3.86
C VAL A 159 14.11 13.06 -3.33
N GLN A 160 14.11 13.72 -2.18
CA GLN A 160 15.31 14.26 -1.52
C GLN A 160 16.31 13.17 -1.12
N SER A 161 15.86 11.94 -0.87
CA SER A 161 16.73 10.78 -0.63
C SER A 161 17.09 9.98 -1.88
N GLY A 162 16.72 10.44 -3.08
CA GLY A 162 17.00 9.78 -4.36
C GLY A 162 16.30 8.43 -4.57
N ARG A 163 15.36 8.05 -3.69
CA ARG A 163 14.60 6.79 -3.75
C ARG A 163 13.47 6.83 -4.78
N LEU A 164 13.00 8.02 -5.12
CA LEU A 164 12.12 8.33 -6.24
C LEU A 164 12.69 9.54 -7.00
N LYS A 165 12.35 9.68 -8.28
CA LYS A 165 12.76 10.82 -9.09
C LYS A 165 11.61 11.83 -9.21
N GLY A 166 11.82 13.05 -8.72
CA GLY A 166 10.96 14.18 -9.05
C GLY A 166 11.10 14.52 -10.53
N LEU A 167 9.98 14.62 -11.25
CA LEU A 167 9.96 14.96 -12.68
C LEU A 167 9.49 16.39 -12.91
N VAL A 168 8.38 16.77 -12.27
CA VAL A 168 7.72 18.08 -12.35
C VAL A 168 6.98 18.37 -11.04
N VAL A 169 6.72 19.64 -10.74
CA VAL A 169 5.74 20.10 -9.74
C VAL A 169 4.54 20.77 -10.41
N SER A 170 3.34 20.64 -9.85
CA SER A 170 2.11 21.26 -10.41
C SER A 170 1.80 22.66 -9.85
N SER A 171 2.61 23.19 -8.94
CA SER A 171 2.50 24.57 -8.45
C SER A 171 2.94 25.57 -9.53
N ALA A 172 2.40 26.79 -9.48
CA ALA A 172 2.68 27.84 -10.48
C ALA A 172 4.17 28.25 -10.52
N GLY A 173 4.88 28.11 -9.39
CA GLY A 173 6.33 28.22 -9.28
C GLY A 173 6.94 26.96 -8.67
N ARG A 174 8.27 26.82 -8.75
CA ARG A 174 9.00 25.70 -8.13
C ARG A 174 8.85 25.69 -6.60
N SER A 175 8.87 24.50 -6.01
CA SER A 175 8.85 24.36 -4.55
C SER A 175 10.24 24.61 -3.95
N GLY A 176 10.33 25.41 -2.88
CA GLY A 176 11.56 25.61 -2.13
C GLY A 176 12.13 24.34 -1.47
N HIS A 177 11.38 23.23 -1.45
CA HIS A 177 11.86 21.92 -0.98
C HIS A 177 12.49 21.05 -2.07
N LEU A 178 12.20 21.35 -3.34
CA LEU A 178 12.71 20.65 -4.53
C LEU A 178 13.02 21.68 -5.64
N PRO A 179 13.90 22.68 -5.40
CA PRO A 179 14.16 23.77 -6.35
C PRO A 179 14.78 23.29 -7.67
N GLU A 180 15.37 22.09 -7.69
CA GLU A 180 15.88 21.43 -8.89
C GLU A 180 14.77 20.89 -9.81
N VAL A 181 13.58 20.60 -9.27
CA VAL A 181 12.45 20.06 -10.04
C VAL A 181 11.68 21.20 -10.71
N PRO A 182 11.49 21.17 -12.05
CA PRO A 182 10.76 22.21 -12.77
C PRO A 182 9.26 22.17 -12.49
N THR A 183 8.54 23.25 -12.79
CA THR A 183 7.06 23.17 -12.88
C THR A 183 6.64 22.43 -14.15
N VAL A 184 5.40 21.94 -14.23
CA VAL A 184 4.88 21.41 -15.51
C VAL A 184 4.92 22.49 -16.60
N ASP A 185 4.52 23.70 -16.24
CA ASP A 185 4.46 24.87 -17.13
C ASP A 185 5.85 25.30 -17.67
N GLU A 186 6.92 25.12 -16.89
CA GLU A 186 8.31 25.33 -17.31
C GLU A 186 8.79 24.31 -18.36
N THR A 187 8.17 23.12 -18.45
CA THR A 187 8.55 22.13 -19.48
C THR A 187 8.14 22.54 -20.89
N GLY A 188 7.18 23.47 -21.01
CA GLY A 188 6.58 23.88 -22.28
C GLY A 188 5.72 22.81 -22.97
N LEU A 189 5.62 21.59 -22.43
CA LEU A 189 4.91 20.47 -23.07
C LEU A 189 3.38 20.63 -23.02
N VAL A 190 2.86 21.05 -21.86
CA VAL A 190 1.44 21.27 -21.59
C VAL A 190 1.27 22.42 -20.62
N LYS A 191 0.06 22.98 -20.54
CA LYS A 191 -0.33 23.87 -19.45
C LYS A 191 -1.08 23.08 -18.38
N PHE A 192 -0.50 22.98 -17.19
CA PHE A 192 -1.12 22.31 -16.05
C PHE A 192 -0.63 22.92 -14.74
N GLU A 193 -1.56 23.54 -14.02
CA GLU A 193 -1.35 24.11 -12.70
C GLU A 193 -2.40 23.53 -11.74
N GLY A 194 -1.98 23.19 -10.52
CA GLY A 194 -2.84 22.77 -9.43
C GLY A 194 -2.04 22.57 -8.14
N GLU A 195 -2.46 23.24 -7.07
CA GLU A 195 -1.95 23.02 -5.71
C GLU A 195 -3.01 22.32 -4.86
N SER A 196 -2.65 21.17 -4.29
CA SER A 196 -3.50 20.41 -3.37
C SER A 196 -3.76 21.19 -2.09
N TRP A 197 -5.01 21.51 -1.79
CA TRP A 197 -5.43 22.18 -0.56
C TRP A 197 -6.28 21.27 0.34
N PHE A 198 -6.30 21.59 1.63
CA PHE A 198 -7.12 20.90 2.64
C PHE A 198 -7.96 21.93 3.39
N GLY A 199 -9.24 21.62 3.63
CA GLY A 199 -10.16 22.49 4.35
C GLY A 199 -10.96 21.73 5.41
N LEU A 200 -11.37 22.42 6.48
CA LEU A 200 -12.34 21.89 7.43
C LEU A 200 -13.76 22.23 6.97
N PHE A 201 -14.62 21.22 6.89
CA PHE A 201 -16.02 21.35 6.52
C PHE A 201 -16.91 20.96 7.69
N ALA A 202 -18.07 21.61 7.80
CA ALA A 202 -19.14 21.25 8.73
C ALA A 202 -20.42 20.89 7.94
N PRO A 203 -21.34 20.08 8.49
CA PRO A 203 -22.62 19.78 7.83
C PRO A 203 -23.39 21.06 7.45
N ALA A 204 -24.09 21.05 6.32
CA ALA A 204 -24.81 22.23 5.81
C ALA A 204 -25.85 22.82 6.80
N ALA A 205 -26.39 22.00 7.70
CA ALA A 205 -27.33 22.40 8.76
C ALA A 205 -26.65 22.87 10.07
N THR A 206 -25.33 23.10 10.08
CA THR A 206 -24.61 23.56 11.28
C THR A 206 -25.07 24.97 11.67
N PRO A 207 -25.54 25.20 12.92
CA PRO A 207 -25.98 26.52 13.36
C PRO A 207 -24.87 27.58 13.25
N ALA A 208 -25.20 28.77 12.76
CA ALA A 208 -24.23 29.85 12.54
C ALA A 208 -23.33 30.17 13.76
N PRO A 209 -23.83 30.19 15.02
CA PRO A 209 -22.96 30.39 16.18
C PRO A 209 -21.89 29.29 16.36
N VAL A 210 -22.21 28.04 16.02
CA VAL A 210 -21.27 26.91 16.09
C VAL A 210 -20.24 27.01 14.97
N ALA A 211 -20.68 27.35 13.75
CA ALA A 211 -19.78 27.60 12.63
C ALA A 211 -18.79 28.73 12.92
N GLU A 212 -19.22 29.79 13.61
CA GLU A 212 -18.35 30.93 13.94
C GLU A 212 -17.35 30.61 15.06
N ILE A 213 -17.72 29.77 16.05
CA ILE A 213 -16.76 29.22 17.02
C ILE A 213 -15.67 28.42 16.31
N LEU A 214 -16.03 27.56 15.34
CA LEU A 214 -15.08 26.78 14.55
C LEU A 214 -14.18 27.67 13.69
N ARG A 215 -14.72 28.71 13.03
CA ARG A 215 -13.91 29.71 12.29
C ARG A 215 -12.93 30.44 13.19
N LYS A 216 -13.37 30.91 14.36
CA LYS A 216 -12.50 31.63 15.31
C LYS A 216 -11.37 30.73 15.84
N ALA A 217 -11.65 29.46 16.10
CA ALA A 217 -10.63 28.48 16.48
C ALA A 217 -9.62 28.23 15.35
N LEU A 218 -10.09 28.03 14.12
CA LEU A 218 -9.22 27.88 12.93
C LEU A 218 -8.36 29.12 12.67
N ALA A 219 -8.93 30.31 12.80
CA ALA A 219 -8.20 31.58 12.63
C ALA A 219 -7.07 31.73 13.68
N GLY A 220 -7.28 31.24 14.90
CA GLY A 220 -6.24 31.17 15.93
C GLY A 220 -5.10 30.22 15.54
N ILE A 221 -5.43 29.02 15.04
CA ILE A 221 -4.45 28.02 14.59
C ILE A 221 -3.66 28.52 13.36
N VAL A 222 -4.34 29.17 12.41
CA VAL A 222 -3.74 29.80 11.22
C VAL A 222 -2.86 31.01 11.56
N GLY A 223 -3.11 31.66 12.70
CA GLY A 223 -2.26 32.72 13.23
C GLY A 223 -1.02 32.22 13.98
N ASP A 224 -0.93 30.92 14.28
CA ASP A 224 0.17 30.35 15.06
C ASP A 224 1.43 30.10 14.21
N GLN A 225 2.56 30.59 14.69
CA GLN A 225 3.83 30.52 13.96
C GLN A 225 4.46 29.13 13.97
N GLU A 226 4.26 28.32 15.01
CA GLU A 226 4.78 26.94 15.05
C GLU A 226 3.99 26.04 14.10
N PHE A 227 2.66 26.20 14.07
CA PHE A 227 1.79 25.54 13.10
C PHE A 227 2.18 25.91 11.66
N ASN A 228 2.32 27.21 11.36
CA ASN A 228 2.69 27.67 10.02
C ASN A 228 4.07 27.14 9.60
N ALA A 229 5.09 27.28 10.45
CA ALA A 229 6.44 26.74 10.19
C ALA A 229 6.46 25.20 10.10
N ARG A 230 5.48 24.49 10.69
CA ARG A 230 5.31 23.05 10.50
C ARG A 230 4.67 22.70 9.17
N ILE A 231 3.62 23.40 8.75
CA ILE A 231 2.99 23.21 7.42
C ILE A 231 4.01 23.48 6.31
N GLU A 232 4.83 24.52 6.45
CA GLU A 232 5.96 24.79 5.56
C GLU A 232 7.02 23.70 5.62
N ARG A 233 7.47 23.27 6.81
CA ARG A 233 8.42 22.15 6.95
C ARG A 233 7.91 20.86 6.29
N ASP A 234 6.61 20.59 6.35
CA ASP A 234 5.96 19.43 5.75
C ASP A 234 5.69 19.64 4.24
N GLY A 235 5.83 20.85 3.70
CA GLY A 235 5.83 21.14 2.25
C GLY A 235 4.51 21.63 1.68
N GLY A 236 3.61 22.11 2.54
CA GLY A 236 2.47 22.93 2.15
C GLY A 236 2.73 24.41 2.45
N ARG A 237 1.66 25.19 2.40
CA ARG A 237 1.58 26.59 2.87
C ARG A 237 0.18 26.81 3.44
N VAL A 238 0.03 27.77 4.34
CA VAL A 238 -1.31 28.12 4.85
C VAL A 238 -2.06 29.00 3.85
N LEU A 239 -3.30 28.60 3.56
CA LEU A 239 -4.18 29.23 2.58
C LEU A 239 -5.27 30.06 3.30
N ALA A 240 -4.92 31.28 3.69
CA ALA A 240 -5.76 32.17 4.49
C ALA A 240 -6.89 32.86 3.68
N ILE A 241 -7.85 32.09 3.18
CA ILE A 241 -9.01 32.63 2.43
C ILE A 241 -10.00 33.31 3.41
N PRO A 242 -10.35 34.61 3.20
CA PRO A 242 -11.33 35.32 4.04
C PRO A 242 -12.69 34.61 4.10
N PRO A 243 -13.39 34.56 5.24
CA PRO A 243 -14.65 33.82 5.39
C PRO A 243 -15.74 34.13 4.35
N ARG A 244 -15.81 35.38 3.87
CA ARG A 244 -16.74 35.84 2.83
C ARG A 244 -16.41 35.29 1.42
N GLU A 245 -15.19 34.79 1.20
CA GLU A 245 -14.66 34.36 -0.10
C GLU A 245 -14.48 32.84 -0.19
N GLN A 246 -14.54 32.13 0.95
CA GLN A 246 -14.43 30.67 1.04
C GLN A 246 -15.47 29.94 0.16
N HIS A 247 -16.69 30.48 0.03
CA HIS A 247 -17.69 29.89 -0.87
C HIS A 247 -17.33 30.10 -2.35
N ARG A 248 -16.84 31.30 -2.74
CA ARG A 248 -16.44 31.59 -4.12
C ARG A 248 -15.30 30.66 -4.56
N PHE A 249 -14.25 30.57 -3.74
CA PHE A 249 -13.12 29.66 -3.95
C PHE A 249 -13.56 28.20 -4.14
N MET A 250 -14.54 27.75 -3.35
CA MET A 250 -15.08 26.39 -3.47
C MET A 250 -15.76 26.14 -4.82
N GLN A 251 -16.57 27.10 -5.31
CA GLN A 251 -17.21 26.99 -6.62
C GLN A 251 -16.18 27.09 -7.76
N GLU A 252 -15.24 28.03 -7.68
CA GLU A 252 -14.15 28.21 -8.65
C GLU A 252 -13.33 26.92 -8.84
N GLU A 253 -12.99 26.23 -7.75
CA GLU A 253 -12.32 24.92 -7.79
C GLU A 253 -13.21 23.79 -8.33
N ILE A 254 -14.48 23.72 -7.90
CA ILE A 254 -15.43 22.70 -8.40
C ILE A 254 -15.61 22.86 -9.91
N GLU A 255 -15.87 24.07 -10.41
CA GLU A 255 -16.03 24.36 -11.83
C GLU A 255 -14.76 24.04 -12.65
N ARG A 256 -13.58 24.46 -12.16
CA ARG A 256 -12.26 24.16 -12.76
C ARG A 256 -12.07 22.65 -12.93
N TRP A 257 -12.21 21.88 -11.85
CA TRP A 257 -11.91 20.46 -11.87
C TRP A 257 -13.01 19.63 -12.55
N THR A 258 -14.29 19.97 -12.40
CA THR A 258 -15.39 19.31 -13.15
C THR A 258 -15.24 19.49 -14.66
N LYS A 259 -14.86 20.69 -15.12
CA LYS A 259 -14.60 20.95 -16.55
C LYS A 259 -13.46 20.08 -17.09
N LEU A 260 -12.36 19.95 -16.34
CA LEU A 260 -11.23 19.10 -16.74
C LEU A 260 -11.56 17.61 -16.68
N VAL A 261 -12.28 17.14 -15.65
CA VAL A 261 -12.77 15.76 -15.53
C VAL A 261 -13.60 15.37 -16.77
N ALA A 262 -14.52 16.24 -17.20
CA ALA A 262 -15.32 16.04 -18.40
C ALA A 262 -14.47 16.09 -19.69
N GLN A 263 -13.61 17.12 -19.84
CA GLN A 263 -12.75 17.30 -21.02
C GLN A 263 -11.83 16.11 -21.28
N TYR A 264 -11.25 15.51 -20.23
CA TYR A 264 -10.31 14.41 -20.35
C TYR A 264 -10.96 13.02 -20.18
N GLY A 265 -12.28 12.95 -20.00
CA GLY A 265 -13.00 11.68 -19.78
C GLY A 265 -12.41 10.89 -18.61
N VAL A 266 -12.36 11.51 -17.43
CA VAL A 266 -11.99 10.84 -16.18
C VAL A 266 -13.26 10.37 -15.49
N THR A 267 -13.36 9.09 -15.14
CA THR A 267 -14.53 8.51 -14.47
C THR A 267 -14.12 7.83 -13.16
N VAL A 268 -15.09 7.35 -12.38
CA VAL A 268 -14.88 6.80 -11.01
C VAL A 268 -15.80 5.62 -10.68
N ASP A 269 -16.36 5.01 -11.72
CA ASP A 269 -17.38 3.96 -11.75
C ASP A 269 -16.82 2.55 -12.03
#